data_AF-A0A740VCJ8-F1
#
_entry.id   AF-A0A740VCJ8-F1
#
_cell.length_a   1.000
_cell.length_b   1.000
_cell.length_c   1.000
_cell.angle_alpha   90.00
_cell.angle_beta   90.00
_cell.angle_gamma   90.00
#
_symmetry.space_group_name_H-M   'P 1'
#
loop_
_entity.id
_entity.type
_entity.pdbx_description
1 polymer ?
#
loop_
_entity_poly.entity_id
_entity_poly.type
_entity_poly.pdbx_seq_one_letter_code
_entity_poly.pdbx_strand_id
1 'polypeptide(L)'
;MEMLLEERRRANFPDKPSRFRSLFACEAIHDAARFRLLSHVPSNTAIYEVHQTAGCHRADMNLLNVNCTPPEMSHRLDLYWQGKTKELYPGYEPFWEVLVPLPAIIGGRIQE
;
A
#
# COMPACT_ATOMS: atom_id res chain seq x y z
N MET A 1 7.95 7.43 9.23
CA MET A 1 7.75 6.21 8.41
C MET A 1 8.12 6.46 6.95
N GLU A 2 7.42 7.34 6.24
CA GLU A 2 7.62 7.59 4.80
C GLU A 2 9.09 7.84 4.38
N MET A 3 9.85 8.61 5.16
CA MET A 3 11.29 8.82 4.89
C MET A 3 12.10 7.52 4.93
N LEU A 4 11.82 6.62 5.88
CA LEU A 4 12.52 5.33 5.98
C LEU A 4 12.19 4.43 4.79
N LEU A 5 10.93 4.45 4.34
CA LEU A 5 10.48 3.72 3.16
C LEU A 5 11.18 4.23 1.90
N GLU A 6 11.19 5.55 1.68
CA GLU A 6 11.82 6.12 0.48
C GLU A 6 13.34 5.95 0.47
N GLU A 7 14.02 6.13 1.60
CA GLU A 7 15.45 5.86 1.68
C GLU A 7 15.77 4.40 1.40
N ARG A 8 14.99 3.46 1.96
CA ARG A 8 15.15 2.02 1.66
C ARG A 8 14.89 1.70 0.19
N ARG A 9 13.87 2.32 -0.41
CA ARG A 9 13.54 2.18 -1.83
C ARG A 9 14.68 2.66 -2.71
N ARG A 10 15.19 3.87 -2.46
CA ARG A 10 16.28 4.47 -3.24
C ARG A 10 17.56 3.65 -3.14
N ALA A 11 17.86 3.09 -1.96
CA ALA A 11 19.06 2.29 -1.75
C ALA A 11 18.99 0.90 -2.40
N ASN A 12 17.86 0.19 -2.26
CA ASN A 12 17.80 -1.26 -2.54
C ASN A 12 16.77 -1.65 -3.61
N PHE A 13 15.79 -0.80 -3.90
CA PHE A 13 14.68 -1.09 -4.80
C PHE A 13 14.36 0.10 -5.74
N PRO A 14 15.35 0.69 -6.43
CA PRO A 14 15.20 1.96 -7.14
C PRO A 14 14.17 1.91 -8.28
N ASP A 15 13.93 0.73 -8.85
CA ASP A 15 12.95 0.49 -9.92
C ASP A 15 11.50 0.47 -9.43
N LYS A 16 11.27 0.38 -8.12
CA LYS A 16 9.92 0.43 -7.55
C LYS A 16 9.41 1.87 -7.50
N PRO A 17 8.11 2.11 -7.73
CA PRO A 17 7.54 3.45 -7.63
C PRO A 17 7.65 4.04 -6.22
N SER A 18 7.87 5.35 -6.16
CA SER A 18 7.90 6.08 -4.88
C SER A 18 6.50 6.33 -4.35
N ARG A 19 6.28 6.04 -3.07
CA ARG A 19 5.05 6.39 -2.35
C ARG A 19 4.72 7.88 -2.43
N PHE A 20 5.73 8.75 -2.50
CA PHE A 20 5.54 10.21 -2.63
C PHE A 20 5.04 10.65 -4.02
N ARG A 21 5.08 9.78 -5.02
CA ARG A 21 4.71 10.08 -6.42
C ARG A 21 3.68 9.11 -6.99
N SER A 22 3.00 8.38 -6.11
CA SER A 22 2.03 7.36 -6.47
C SER A 22 0.68 7.67 -5.85
N LEU A 23 -0.36 7.19 -6.53
CA LEU A 23 -1.67 7.03 -5.93
C LEU A 23 -1.73 5.69 -5.19
N PHE A 24 -2.48 5.64 -4.10
CA PHE A 24 -2.72 4.43 -3.32
C PHE A 24 -4.06 3.82 -3.74
N ALA A 25 -4.05 2.53 -4.05
CA ALA A 25 -5.22 1.76 -4.46
C ALA A 25 -5.30 0.43 -3.71
N CYS A 26 -6.45 -0.24 -3.82
CA CYS A 26 -6.66 -1.61 -3.36
C CYS A 26 -6.91 -2.50 -4.59
N GLU A 27 -6.64 -3.80 -4.49
CA GLU A 27 -6.90 -4.75 -5.60
C GLU A 27 -8.38 -5.10 -5.73
N ALA A 28 -9.10 -5.15 -4.62
CA ALA A 28 -10.49 -5.55 -4.58
C ALA A 28 -11.39 -4.46 -4.00
N ILE A 29 -12.64 -4.42 -4.48
CA ILE A 29 -13.65 -3.45 -4.03
C ILE A 29 -13.89 -3.57 -2.53
N HIS A 30 -13.99 -4.80 -2.00
CA HIS A 30 -14.21 -5.03 -0.57
C HIS A 30 -13.07 -4.47 0.31
N ASP A 31 -11.82 -4.48 -0.18
CA ASP A 31 -10.68 -3.89 0.52
C ASP A 31 -10.75 -2.36 0.53
N ALA A 32 -11.17 -1.75 -0.58
CA ALA A 32 -11.42 -0.31 -0.64
C ALA A 32 -12.59 0.10 0.28
N ALA A 33 -13.65 -0.70 0.34
CA ALA A 33 -14.77 -0.53 1.27
C ALA A 33 -14.29 -0.58 2.73
N ARG A 34 -13.49 -1.61 3.06
CA ARG A 34 -12.88 -1.80 4.38
C ARG A 34 -11.96 -0.63 4.73
N PHE A 35 -11.13 -0.18 3.79
CA PHE A 35 -10.24 0.97 3.97
C PHE A 35 -11.01 2.26 4.26
N ARG A 36 -12.15 2.49 3.57
CA ARG A 36 -13.03 3.64 3.82
C ARG A 36 -13.52 3.67 5.26
N LEU A 37 -13.92 2.52 5.81
CA LEU A 37 -14.34 2.40 7.21
C LEU A 37 -13.19 2.66 8.18
N LEU A 38 -12.00 2.14 7.89
CA LEU A 38 -10.80 2.29 8.73
C LEU A 38 -10.22 3.71 8.69
N SER A 39 -10.43 4.45 7.61
CA SER A 39 -9.85 5.79 7.41
C SER A 39 -10.66 6.93 8.03
N HIS A 40 -11.75 6.62 8.75
CA HIS A 40 -12.65 7.61 9.37
C HIS A 40 -13.19 8.68 8.40
N VAL A 41 -13.29 8.34 7.11
CA VAL A 41 -13.92 9.21 6.10
C VAL A 41 -15.44 8.95 6.07
N PRO A 42 -16.25 9.87 5.51
CA PRO A 42 -17.69 9.65 5.36
C PRO A 42 -17.99 8.33 4.62
N SER A 43 -19.01 7.60 5.06
CA SER A 43 -19.41 6.31 4.47
C SER A 43 -19.84 6.42 3.01
N ASN A 44 -20.26 7.60 2.57
CA ASN A 44 -20.62 7.89 1.17
C ASN A 44 -19.43 8.35 0.30
N THR A 45 -18.19 8.30 0.82
CA THR A 45 -16.99 8.61 0.04
C THR A 45 -16.90 7.66 -1.15
N ALA A 46 -16.80 8.24 -2.35
CA ALA A 46 -16.84 7.49 -3.60
C ALA A 46 -15.58 6.64 -3.78
N ILE A 47 -15.78 5.43 -4.29
CA ILE A 47 -14.71 4.52 -4.73
C ILE A 47 -14.69 4.56 -6.26
N TYR A 48 -13.49 4.69 -6.83
CA TYR A 48 -13.29 4.74 -8.27
C TYR A 48 -12.35 3.63 -8.73
N GLU A 49 -12.58 3.13 -9.93
CA GLU A 49 -11.61 2.32 -10.65
C GLU A 49 -10.38 3.15 -11.00
N VAL A 50 -9.21 2.52 -10.97
CA VAL A 50 -7.96 3.14 -11.37
C VAL A 50 -7.25 2.20 -12.32
N HIS A 51 -6.89 2.69 -13.50
CA HIS A 51 -6.10 1.96 -14.48
C HIS A 51 -4.69 2.52 -14.53
N GLN A 52 -3.71 1.64 -14.32
CA GLN A 52 -2.29 1.97 -14.35
C GLN A 52 -1.79 2.15 -15.79
N THR A 53 -0.85 3.09 -15.96
CA THR A 53 -0.14 3.29 -17.24
C THR A 53 1.26 2.63 -17.22
N ALA A 54 1.75 2.28 -16.04
CA ALA A 54 3.06 1.69 -15.80
C ALA A 54 2.98 0.62 -14.69
N GLY A 55 4.10 -0.04 -14.40
CA GLY A 55 4.17 -1.08 -13.37
C GLY A 55 3.85 -0.57 -11.97
N CYS A 56 2.89 -1.22 -11.30
CA CYS A 56 2.53 -0.92 -9.91
C CYS A 56 3.44 -1.66 -8.92
N HIS A 57 3.38 -1.21 -7.66
CA HIS A 57 3.95 -1.96 -6.54
C HIS A 57 2.87 -2.34 -5.54
N ARG A 58 2.73 -3.64 -5.29
CA ARG A 58 1.84 -4.20 -4.29
C ARG A 58 2.64 -4.50 -3.03
N ALA A 59 2.12 -4.12 -1.86
CA ALA A 59 2.78 -4.35 -0.59
C ALA A 59 1.78 -4.45 0.56
N ASP A 60 2.20 -5.08 1.65
CA ASP A 60 1.39 -5.23 2.85
C ASP A 60 1.56 -4.02 3.77
N MET A 61 0.51 -3.21 3.87
CA MET A 61 0.50 -1.95 4.62
C MET A 61 0.68 -2.17 6.13
N ASN A 62 0.26 -3.33 6.65
CA ASN A 62 0.39 -3.65 8.08
C ASN A 62 1.85 -3.78 8.53
N LEU A 63 2.79 -4.04 7.60
CA LEU A 63 4.23 -4.06 7.87
C LEU A 63 4.79 -2.70 8.29
N LEU A 64 4.07 -1.61 8.02
CA LEU A 64 4.49 -0.24 8.31
C LEU A 64 4.31 0.16 9.79
N ASN A 65 3.84 -0.75 10.63
CA ASN A 65 3.70 -0.51 12.07
C ASN A 65 5.07 -0.46 12.77
N VAL A 66 5.40 0.70 13.36
CA VAL A 66 6.66 0.98 14.10
C VAL A 66 6.76 0.29 15.46
N ASN A 67 5.71 -0.38 15.93
CA ASN A 67 5.72 -1.08 17.22
C ASN A 67 6.51 -2.40 17.12
N CYS A 68 7.81 -2.28 16.88
CA CYS A 68 8.78 -3.37 16.82
C CYS A 68 10.20 -2.86 17.05
N THR A 69 11.16 -3.78 17.18
CA THR A 69 12.57 -3.42 17.33
C THR A 69 13.15 -2.87 16.01
N PRO A 70 14.21 -2.05 16.03
CA PRO A 70 14.82 -1.53 14.80
C PRO A 70 15.25 -2.60 13.78
N PRO A 71 15.83 -3.76 14.17
CA PRO A 71 16.14 -4.84 13.22
C PRO A 71 14.88 -5.42 12.54
N GLU A 72 13.81 -5.62 13.32
CA GLU A 72 12.53 -6.10 12.80
C GLU A 72 11.90 -5.08 11.85
N MET A 73 11.94 -3.79 12.19
CA MET A 73 11.49 -2.72 11.29
C MET A 73 12.27 -2.73 9.98
N SER A 74 13.61 -2.86 10.03
CA SER A 74 14.45 -2.96 8.83
C SER A 74 14.02 -4.13 7.95
N HIS A 75 13.75 -5.30 8.54
CA HIS A 75 13.28 -6.48 7.79
C HIS A 75 11.90 -6.26 7.17
N ARG A 76 10.97 -5.62 7.90
CA ARG A 76 9.64 -5.26 7.38
C ARG A 76 9.71 -4.30 6.20
N LEU A 77 10.62 -3.33 6.22
CA LEU A 77 10.84 -2.43 5.08
C LEU A 77 11.31 -3.19 3.83
N ASP A 78 12.17 -4.20 4.00
CA ASP A 78 12.61 -5.03 2.87
C ASP A 78 11.46 -5.90 2.35
N LEU A 79 10.66 -6.51 3.23
CA LEU A 79 9.48 -7.29 2.84
C LEU A 79 8.46 -6.44 2.08
N TYR A 80 8.20 -5.23 2.59
CA TYR A 80 7.33 -4.25 1.96
C TYR A 80 7.73 -4.03 0.50
N TRP A 81 8.98 -3.60 0.25
CA TRP A 81 9.46 -3.31 -1.10
C TRP A 81 9.64 -4.55 -1.99
N GLN A 82 9.79 -5.74 -1.39
CA GLN A 82 9.73 -7.01 -2.10
C GLN A 82 8.30 -7.42 -2.50
N GLY A 83 7.27 -6.74 -2.00
CA GLY A 83 5.87 -7.13 -2.18
C GLY A 83 5.52 -8.42 -1.46
N LYS A 84 6.21 -8.72 -0.36
CA LYS A 84 6.00 -9.90 0.49
C LYS A 84 5.37 -9.48 1.81
N THR A 85 4.86 -10.47 2.54
CA THR A 85 4.33 -10.31 3.89
C THR A 85 4.98 -11.29 4.85
N LYS A 86 4.74 -11.10 6.15
CA LYS A 86 5.06 -12.04 7.22
C LYS A 86 3.89 -12.09 8.20
N GLU A 87 3.66 -13.25 8.80
CA GLU A 87 2.71 -13.38 9.90
C GLU A 87 3.20 -12.55 11.10
N LEU A 88 2.46 -11.50 11.47
CA LEU A 88 2.81 -10.62 12.60
C LEU A 88 2.23 -11.12 13.93
N TYR A 89 1.17 -11.92 13.86
CA TYR A 89 0.46 -12.53 14.99
C TYR A 89 -0.35 -13.74 14.48
N PRO A 90 -0.76 -14.70 15.34
CA PRO A 90 -1.56 -15.84 14.91
C PRO A 90 -2.87 -15.42 14.24
N GLY A 91 -3.12 -15.94 13.04
CA GLY A 91 -4.31 -15.58 12.25
C GLY A 91 -4.20 -14.22 11.55
N TYR A 92 -2.97 -13.78 11.28
CA TYR A 92 -2.69 -12.53 10.59
C TYR A 92 -3.27 -12.50 9.16
N GLU A 93 -4.06 -11.45 8.89
CA GLU A 93 -4.49 -11.12 7.55
C GLU A 93 -3.77 -9.85 7.06
N PRO A 94 -3.03 -9.89 5.94
CA PRO A 94 -2.38 -8.73 5.37
C PRO A 94 -3.41 -7.73 4.83
N PHE A 95 -3.08 -6.44 4.89
CA PHE A 95 -3.83 -5.41 4.18
C PHE A 95 -3.01 -4.96 2.97
N TRP A 96 -3.41 -5.42 1.78
CA TRP A 96 -2.65 -5.15 0.56
C TRP A 96 -2.98 -3.78 -0.01
N GLU A 97 -1.96 -2.92 -0.07
CA GLU A 97 -2.01 -1.66 -0.82
C GLU A 97 -1.30 -1.82 -2.17
N VAL A 98 -1.71 -1.02 -3.14
CA VAL A 98 -1.11 -0.92 -4.46
C VAL A 98 -0.70 0.52 -4.72
N LEU A 99 0.60 0.74 -4.89
CA LEU A 99 1.17 1.99 -5.38
C LEU A 99 1.04 2.03 -6.90
N VAL A 100 0.20 2.94 -7.38
CA VAL A 100 0.00 3.21 -8.80
C VAL A 100 0.84 4.44 -9.18
N PRO A 101 1.87 4.30 -10.03
CA PRO A 101 2.63 5.45 -10.52
C PRO A 101 1.73 6.42 -11.30
N LEU A 102 1.98 7.71 -11.14
CA LEU A 102 1.30 8.74 -11.94
C LEU A 102 2.02 8.97 -13.29
N PRO A 103 1.28 9.29 -14.37
CA PRO A 103 -0.17 9.47 -14.42
C PRO A 103 -0.94 8.14 -14.36
N ALA A 104 -2.11 8.16 -13.71
CA ALA A 104 -3.07 7.06 -13.71
C ALA A 104 -4.39 7.52 -14.34
N ILE A 105 -5.15 6.59 -14.91
CA ILE A 105 -6.45 6.87 -15.51
C ILE A 105 -7.53 6.51 -14.49
N ILE A 106 -8.43 7.45 -14.20
CA ILE A 106 -9.58 7.20 -13.33
C ILE A 106 -10.72 6.65 -14.19
N GLY A 107 -11.20 5.46 -13.82
CA GLY A 107 -12.31 4.77 -14.48
C GLY A 107 -13.66 5.12 -13.86
N GLY A 108 -14.56 4.14 -13.84
CA GLY A 108 -15.92 4.33 -13.33
C GLY A 108 -15.96 4.54 -11.80
N ARG A 109 -17.02 5.20 -11.34
CA ARG A 109 -17.40 5.16 -9.91
C ARG A 109 -18.05 3.82 -9.63
N ILE A 110 -17.56 3.11 -8.61
CA ILE A 110 -18.14 1.85 -8.16
C ILE A 110 -19.44 2.13 -7.39
N GLN A 111 -20.49 1.37 -7.71
CA GLN A 111 -21.70 1.27 -6.89
C GLN A 111 -21.55 0.04 -5.99
N GLU A 112 -21.60 0.25 -4.69
CA GLU A 112 -21.60 -0.79 -3.65
C GLU A 112 -23.00 -1.01 -3.10
#